data_AF-A0A9P0QTS7-F1
#
_entry.id   AF-A0A9P0QTS7-F1
#
_cell.length_a   1.000
_cell.length_b   1.000
_cell.length_c   1.000
_cell.angle_alpha   90.00
_cell.angle_beta   90.00
_cell.angle_gamma   90.00
#
_symmetry.space_group_name_H-M   'P 1'
#
loop_
_entity.id
_entity.type
_entity.pdbx_description
1 polymer ?
#
loop_
_entity_poly.entity_id
_entity_poly.type
_entity_poly.pdbx_seq_one_letter_code
_entity_poly.pdbx_strand_id
1 'polypeptide(L)'
;MSFIIRRQLSTLIPPKIASAKNIGSNPNAKRMAEVVSFYKKLPTGPAPAAKSPLTPWGKYKAAYFDGDNASGKPLLHLIIAVVVLGYTWEYQSHLKHHKEH
;
A
#
# COMPACT_ATOMS: atom_id res chain seq x y z
N MET A 1 -31.20 -32.10 -39.91
CA MET A 1 -30.71 -30.69 -39.99
C MET A 1 -30.28 -30.26 -38.60
N SER A 2 -28.98 -30.04 -38.37
CA SER A 2 -28.44 -29.68 -37.05
C SER A 2 -28.16 -28.19 -37.00
N PHE A 3 -29.00 -27.42 -36.30
CA PHE A 3 -28.71 -26.03 -35.97
C PHE A 3 -27.70 -25.97 -34.84
N ILE A 4 -26.46 -25.56 -35.15
CA ILE A 4 -25.42 -25.30 -34.15
C ILE A 4 -25.41 -23.79 -33.89
N ILE A 5 -26.00 -23.37 -32.77
CA ILE A 5 -25.95 -21.99 -32.31
C ILE A 5 -24.55 -21.74 -31.71
N ARG A 6 -23.63 -21.19 -32.52
CA ARG A 6 -22.34 -20.69 -32.01
C ARG A 6 -22.59 -19.36 -31.31
N ARG A 7 -22.34 -19.31 -30.00
CA ARG A 7 -22.56 -18.17 -29.10
C ARG A 7 -22.00 -16.85 -29.67
N GLN A 8 -22.87 -16.01 -30.22
CA GLN A 8 -22.59 -14.64 -30.70
C GLN A 8 -22.38 -13.62 -29.55
N LEU A 9 -21.53 -13.92 -28.57
CA LEU A 9 -21.23 -12.97 -27.48
C LEU A 9 -19.73 -12.66 -27.41
N SER A 10 -19.13 -12.30 -28.55
CA SER A 10 -17.74 -11.81 -28.62
C SER A 10 -17.62 -10.28 -28.54
N THR A 11 -18.71 -9.54 -28.30
CA THR A 11 -18.71 -8.06 -28.39
C THR A 11 -19.47 -7.32 -27.28
N LEU A 12 -19.93 -7.96 -26.19
CA LEU A 12 -20.76 -7.24 -25.20
C LEU A 12 -19.97 -6.24 -24.31
N ILE A 13 -18.64 -6.27 -24.35
CA ILE A 13 -17.82 -5.25 -23.71
C ILE A 13 -16.75 -4.82 -24.72
N PRO A 14 -16.80 -3.59 -25.24
CA PRO A 14 -15.73 -3.10 -26.11
C PRO A 14 -14.40 -3.15 -25.33
N PRO A 15 -13.31 -3.69 -25.92
CA PRO A 15 -12.01 -3.69 -25.26
C PRO A 15 -11.64 -2.25 -24.91
N LYS A 16 -10.98 -2.02 -23.77
CA LYS A 16 -10.64 -0.67 -23.29
C LYS A 16 -9.72 0.06 -24.29
N ILE A 17 -10.33 0.74 -25.26
CA ILE A 17 -9.67 1.37 -26.43
C ILE A 17 -8.69 2.45 -25.97
N ALA A 18 -9.03 3.14 -24.87
CA ALA A 18 -8.20 4.16 -24.23
C ALA A 18 -7.25 3.62 -23.13
N SER A 19 -6.94 2.33 -23.12
CA SER A 19 -5.88 1.82 -22.22
C SER A 19 -4.51 2.19 -22.78
N ALA A 20 -3.54 2.50 -21.90
CA ALA A 20 -2.17 2.85 -22.31
C ALA A 20 -1.54 1.81 -23.27
N LYS A 21 -1.94 0.54 -23.13
CA LYS A 21 -1.54 -0.58 -23.99
C LYS A 21 -2.06 -0.44 -25.43
N ASN A 22 -3.24 0.14 -25.63
CA ASN A 22 -3.87 0.28 -26.95
C ASN A 22 -3.49 1.59 -27.65
N ILE A 23 -3.31 2.68 -26.88
CA ILE A 23 -2.85 3.98 -27.41
C ILE A 23 -1.37 3.90 -27.87
N GLY A 24 -0.55 3.07 -27.24
CA GLY A 24 0.87 2.86 -27.57
C GLY A 24 1.15 1.81 -28.65
N SER A 25 0.14 1.31 -29.37
CA SER A 25 0.30 0.27 -30.40
C SER A 25 1.11 0.73 -31.63
N ASN A 26 1.24 2.04 -31.83
CA ASN A 26 2.13 2.62 -32.83
C ASN A 26 3.58 2.67 -32.29
N PRO A 27 4.56 2.06 -32.98
CA PRO A 27 5.98 2.10 -32.58
C PRO A 27 6.52 3.52 -32.34
N ASN A 28 6.01 4.52 -33.07
CA ASN A 28 6.43 5.91 -32.91
C ASN A 28 5.88 6.53 -31.61
N ALA A 29 4.68 6.16 -31.17
CA ALA A 29 4.12 6.61 -29.90
C ALA A 29 4.90 6.03 -28.71
N LYS A 30 5.37 4.77 -28.83
CA LYS A 30 6.25 4.15 -27.84
C LYS A 30 7.60 4.87 -27.73
N ARG A 31 8.24 5.20 -28.87
CA ARG A 31 9.49 5.99 -28.89
C ARG A 31 9.32 7.36 -28.24
N MET A 32 8.22 8.06 -28.51
CA MET A 32 7.95 9.35 -27.89
C MET A 32 7.74 9.25 -26.37
N ALA A 33 7.03 8.21 -25.90
CA ALA A 33 6.87 7.96 -24.46
C ALA A 33 8.21 7.63 -23.78
N GLU A 34 9.08 6.86 -24.45
CA GLU A 34 10.42 6.53 -23.95
C GLU A 34 11.28 7.79 -23.80
N VAL A 35 11.31 8.68 -24.80
CA VAL A 35 12.05 9.95 -24.76
C VAL A 35 11.52 10.85 -23.63
N VAL A 36 10.21 11.03 -23.51
CA VAL A 36 9.62 11.81 -22.39
C VAL A 36 9.96 11.18 -21.03
N SER A 37 9.93 9.85 -20.93
CA SER A 37 10.29 9.15 -19.71
C SER A 37 11.77 9.28 -19.35
N PHE A 38 12.64 9.35 -20.35
CA PHE A 38 14.08 9.56 -20.17
C PHE A 38 14.34 10.94 -19.56
N TYR A 39 13.77 12.00 -20.14
CA TYR A 39 13.92 13.35 -19.58
C TYR A 39 13.28 13.50 -18.20
N LYS A 40 12.18 12.80 -17.93
CA LYS A 40 11.56 12.76 -16.59
C LYS A 40 12.43 12.05 -15.54
N LYS A 41 13.23 11.07 -15.96
CA LYS A 41 14.11 10.26 -15.09
C LYS A 41 15.51 10.84 -14.94
N LEU A 42 15.84 11.93 -15.66
CA LEU A 42 17.09 12.64 -15.42
C LEU A 42 17.18 12.97 -13.93
N PRO A 43 18.30 12.64 -13.26
CA PRO A 43 18.41 12.82 -11.82
C PRO A 43 18.33 14.31 -11.48
N THR A 44 17.16 14.75 -11.06
CA THR A 44 16.90 16.11 -10.58
C THR A 44 17.35 16.23 -9.13
N GLY A 45 18.65 16.07 -8.88
CA GLY A 45 19.23 16.12 -7.53
C GLY A 45 18.66 15.09 -6.55
N PRO A 46 19.09 15.12 -5.28
CA PRO A 46 18.51 14.29 -4.24
C PRO A 46 17.04 14.70 -4.02
N ALA A 47 16.13 13.72 -4.04
CA ALA A 47 14.73 13.95 -3.74
C ALA A 47 14.62 14.62 -2.35
N PRO A 48 13.77 15.65 -2.19
CA PRO A 48 13.62 16.33 -0.91
C PRO A 48 13.24 15.30 0.15
N ALA A 49 13.95 15.32 1.29
CA ALA A 49 13.67 14.44 2.41
C ALA A 49 12.17 14.48 2.71
N ALA A 50 11.54 13.30 2.80
CA ALA A 50 10.11 13.20 3.05
C ALA A 50 9.78 14.06 4.27
N LYS A 51 8.95 15.09 4.06
CA LYS A 51 8.64 16.07 5.10
C LYS A 51 8.13 15.31 6.31
N SER A 52 8.80 15.46 7.46
CA SER A 52 8.34 14.86 8.71
C SER A 52 6.89 15.28 8.92
N PRO A 53 5.94 14.33 8.89
CA PRO A 53 4.53 14.64 8.98
C PRO A 53 4.23 15.31 10.33
N LEU A 54 3.36 16.31 10.32
CA LEU A 54 3.00 17.06 11.53
C LEU A 54 2.12 16.24 12.49
N THR A 55 1.41 15.25 11.96
CA THR A 55 0.53 14.35 12.73
C THR A 55 1.34 13.39 13.60
N PRO A 56 0.95 13.14 14.87
CA PRO A 56 1.66 12.23 15.77
C PRO A 56 1.81 10.81 15.19
N TRP A 57 0.78 10.28 14.55
CA TRP A 57 0.86 8.99 13.85
C TRP A 57 1.85 9.01 12.70
N GLY A 58 1.90 10.11 11.96
CA GLY A 58 2.87 10.28 10.89
C GLY A 58 4.30 10.27 11.42
N LYS A 59 4.57 10.91 12.56
CA LYS A 59 5.91 10.92 13.19
C LYS A 59 6.32 9.50 13.59
N TYR A 60 5.39 8.72 14.15
CA TYR A 60 5.62 7.33 14.50
C TYR A 60 5.90 6.47 13.25
N LYS A 61 5.11 6.65 12.18
CA LYS A 61 5.33 5.98 10.90
C LYS A 61 6.71 6.31 10.31
N ALA A 62 7.08 7.58 10.27
CA ALA A 62 8.38 8.02 9.77
C ALA A 62 9.56 7.48 10.59
N ALA A 63 9.37 7.30 11.90
CA ALA A 63 10.42 6.83 12.80
C ALA A 63 10.65 5.31 12.78
N TYR A 64 9.65 4.50 12.39
CA TYR A 64 9.74 3.04 12.52
C TYR A 64 9.34 2.23 11.28
N PHE A 65 8.67 2.84 10.31
CA PHE A 65 8.14 2.14 9.13
C PHE A 65 8.71 2.64 7.79
N ASP A 66 9.18 3.89 7.71
CA ASP A 66 9.65 4.48 6.46
C ASP A 66 11.18 4.44 6.31
N GLY A 67 11.65 4.14 5.10
CA GLY A 67 13.06 4.24 4.69
C GLY A 67 14.02 3.38 5.51
N ASP A 68 15.20 3.93 5.80
CA ASP A 68 16.29 3.26 6.52
C ASP A 68 15.94 2.93 7.99
N ASN A 69 14.87 3.52 8.53
CA ASN A 69 14.37 3.26 9.87
C ASN A 69 13.33 2.13 9.93
N ALA A 70 12.99 1.52 8.79
CA ALA A 70 12.08 0.38 8.73
C ALA A 70 12.62 -0.78 9.57
N SER A 71 12.00 -1.01 10.71
CA SER A 71 12.48 -1.95 11.71
C SER A 71 11.34 -2.74 12.33
N GLY A 72 11.64 -3.88 12.95
CA GLY A 72 10.66 -4.71 13.68
C GLY A 72 10.21 -4.12 15.02
N LYS A 73 10.71 -2.94 15.43
CA LYS A 73 10.37 -2.27 16.69
C LYS A 73 8.86 -2.06 16.90
N PRO A 74 8.03 -1.73 15.89
CA PRO A 74 6.58 -1.64 16.06
C PRO A 74 5.93 -2.94 16.54
N LEU A 75 6.47 -4.10 16.19
CA LEU A 75 5.97 -5.38 16.68
C LEU A 75 6.24 -5.51 18.18
N LEU A 76 7.41 -5.10 18.65
CA LEU A 76 7.72 -5.06 20.09
C LEU A 76 6.81 -4.08 20.83
N HIS A 77 6.57 -2.89 20.27
CA HIS A 77 5.62 -1.94 20.84
C HIS A 77 4.21 -2.53 20.97
N LEU A 78 3.75 -3.28 19.96
CA LEU A 78 2.46 -3.96 19.99
C LEU A 78 2.41 -5.04 21.07
N ILE A 79 3.44 -5.87 21.19
CA ILE A 79 3.50 -6.91 22.23
C ILE A 79 3.43 -6.28 23.63
N ILE A 80 4.22 -5.24 23.87
CA ILE A 80 4.23 -4.52 25.15
C ILE A 80 2.85 -3.94 25.45
N ALA A 81 2.20 -3.32 24.45
CA ALA A 81 0.86 -2.77 24.62
C ALA A 81 -0.16 -3.85 25.01
N VAL A 82 -0.12 -5.01 24.36
CA VAL A 82 -1.03 -6.14 24.68
C VAL A 82 -0.78 -6.66 26.09
N VAL A 83 0.48 -6.84 26.49
CA VAL A 83 0.82 -7.35 27.84
C VAL A 83 0.37 -6.38 28.93
N VAL A 84 0.63 -5.09 28.76
CA VAL A 84 0.23 -4.08 29.76
C VAL A 84 -1.28 -3.99 29.88
N LEU A 85 -2.00 -3.98 28.75
CA LEU A 85 -3.47 -3.94 28.76
C LEU A 85 -4.06 -5.22 29.37
N GLY A 86 -3.53 -6.38 29.01
CA GLY A 86 -3.95 -7.67 29.57
C GLY A 86 -3.71 -7.75 31.08
N TYR A 87 -2.53 -7.34 31.56
CA TYR A 87 -2.23 -7.29 32.99
C TYR A 87 -3.12 -6.31 33.74
N THR A 88 -3.39 -5.13 33.17
CA THR A 88 -4.28 -4.16 33.79
C THR A 88 -5.71 -4.70 33.91
N TRP A 89 -6.18 -5.42 32.88
CA TRP A 89 -7.47 -6.09 32.90
C TRP A 89 -7.54 -7.15 33.98
N GLU A 90 -6.59 -8.09 33.98
CA GLU A 90 -6.49 -9.17 34.98
C GLU A 90 -6.36 -8.62 36.41
N TYR A 91 -5.62 -7.51 36.55
CA TYR A 91 -5.48 -6.84 37.83
C TYR A 91 -6.82 -6.33 38.35
N GLN A 92 -7.59 -5.67 37.48
CA GLN A 92 -8.89 -5.13 37.86
C GLN A 92 -9.96 -6.21 38.05
N SER A 93 -9.96 -7.28 37.23
CA SER A 93 -11.00 -8.31 37.27
C SER A 93 -10.78 -9.39 38.31
N HIS A 94 -9.52 -9.80 38.54
CA HIS A 94 -9.20 -10.94 39.39
C HIS A 94 -8.28 -10.56 40.55
N LEU A 95 -7.08 -10.04 40.27
CA LEU A 95 -6.07 -9.84 41.33
C LEU A 95 -6.50 -8.82 42.39
N LYS A 96 -7.29 -7.80 42.04
CA LYS A 96 -7.81 -6.82 43.00
C LYS A 96 -8.85 -7.42 43.95
N HIS A 97 -9.67 -8.35 43.47
CA HIS A 97 -10.79 -8.95 44.22
C HIS A 97 -10.46 -10.36 44.74
N HIS A 98 -9.20 -10.79 44.69
CA HIS A 98 -8.78 -12.14 45.08
C HIS A 98 -9.05 -12.52 46.54
N LYS A 99 -9.39 -11.54 47.41
CA LYS A 99 -9.75 -11.75 48.82
C LYS A 99 -11.26 -11.72 49.07
N GLU A 100 -12.04 -11.22 48.11
CA GLU A 100 -13.49 -11.08 48.22
C GLU A 100 -14.21 -12.28 47.58
N HIS A 101 -13.45 -13.25 47.05
CA HIS A 101 -13.89 -14.54 46.54
C HIS A 101 -13.47 -15.68 47.46
#